data_AF-A0A8S9UWU1-F1
#
_entry.id   AF-A0A8S9UWU1-F1
#
_cell.length_a   1.000
_cell.length_b   1.000
_cell.length_c   1.000
_cell.angle_alpha   90.00
_cell.angle_beta   90.00
_cell.angle_gamma   90.00
#
_symmetry.space_group_name_H-M   'P 1'
#
loop_
_entity.id
_entity.type
_entity.pdbx_description
1 polymer ?
#
loop_
_entity_poly.entity_id
_entity_poly.type
_entity_poly.pdbx_seq_one_letter_code
_entity_poly.pdbx_strand_id
1 'polypeptide(L)'
;MVRHLGISGILLCVFPWTTTSSLNSLHSQSRTTPTTINTRTGVECTKVGGFFSAVVRLCICEPCHVCEFKKNSLTCGYKEHKELDASDGSDLTVDQPLLAPTDWFLTEEEVTASRNGSTRGDMATYTTGNDVTTYTVPKEFFDAAFTDLSSTKEGDRVMLAGWGTDLIPFQPDVDGGNQSQLHDVVEEY
;
A
#
# COMPACT_ATOMS: atom_id res chain seq x y z
N MET A 1 -6.51 -60.87 26.19
CA MET A 1 -5.68 -60.88 24.96
C MET A 1 -4.98 -59.51 24.93
N VAL A 2 -3.72 -59.37 25.35
CA VAL A 2 -2.46 -59.71 24.62
C VAL A 2 -2.43 -59.00 23.26
N ARG A 3 -1.47 -58.16 22.84
CA ARG A 3 -0.30 -57.43 23.39
C ARG A 3 0.31 -56.70 22.16
N HIS A 4 0.83 -55.47 22.34
CA HIS A 4 2.07 -54.90 21.74
C HIS A 4 2.19 -54.74 20.19
N LEU A 5 3.00 -53.87 19.57
CA LEU A 5 4.12 -52.93 19.84
C LEU A 5 3.93 -51.74 18.85
N GLY A 6 4.35 -50.48 19.04
CA GLY A 6 5.64 -49.94 19.50
C GLY A 6 6.50 -49.50 18.30
N ILE A 7 6.94 -48.23 18.28
CA ILE A 7 8.16 -47.57 17.68
C ILE A 7 7.87 -46.06 17.85
N SER A 8 8.42 -45.28 18.80
CA SER A 8 9.79 -44.99 19.22
C SER A 8 10.64 -44.29 18.15
N GLY A 9 10.62 -42.95 18.17
CA GLY A 9 11.55 -42.09 17.44
C GLY A 9 11.76 -40.78 18.21
N ILE A 10 12.78 -40.76 19.06
CA ILE A 10 13.29 -39.56 19.72
C ILE A 10 14.14 -38.81 18.69
N LEU A 11 13.77 -37.57 18.36
CA LEU A 11 14.65 -36.65 17.63
C LEU A 11 15.11 -35.56 18.60
N LEU A 12 16.32 -35.75 19.11
CA LEU A 12 17.08 -34.73 19.83
C LEU A 12 17.59 -33.70 18.83
N CYS A 13 17.09 -32.47 18.90
CA CYS A 13 17.79 -31.31 18.34
C CYS A 13 18.30 -30.47 19.52
N VAL A 14 19.58 -30.65 19.82
CA VAL A 14 20.37 -29.78 20.70
C VAL A 14 20.85 -28.62 19.83
N PHE A 15 20.45 -27.39 20.14
CA PHE A 15 21.08 -26.18 19.59
C PHE A 15 21.87 -25.48 20.70
N PRO A 16 23.18 -25.25 20.50
CA PRO A 16 24.02 -24.57 21.49
C PRO A 16 23.69 -23.08 21.55
N TRP A 17 23.50 -22.58 22.78
CA TRP A 17 23.52 -21.16 23.12
C TRP A 17 24.96 -20.64 23.17
N THR A 18 25.25 -19.60 22.40
CA THR A 18 26.38 -18.65 22.50
C THR A 18 26.11 -17.52 21.48
N THR A 19 26.28 -16.21 21.67
CA THR A 19 26.67 -15.31 22.77
C THR A 19 26.36 -13.88 22.28
N THR A 20 26.17 -12.93 23.21
CA THR A 20 26.41 -11.46 23.09
C THR A 20 25.58 -10.62 22.10
N SER A 21 24.59 -9.90 22.64
CA SER A 21 24.22 -8.56 22.16
C SER A 21 24.97 -7.51 22.99
N SER A 22 25.85 -6.73 22.34
CA SER A 22 26.50 -5.58 22.95
C SER A 22 25.50 -4.43 23.09
N LEU A 23 25.34 -3.94 24.33
CA LEU A 23 24.76 -2.64 24.61
C LEU A 23 25.68 -1.55 24.06
N ASN A 24 25.27 -0.88 22.97
CA ASN A 24 25.87 0.37 22.56
C ASN A 24 24.95 1.54 22.93
N SER A 25 25.28 2.11 24.09
CA SER A 25 25.27 3.52 24.49
C SER A 25 24.50 4.51 23.59
N LEU A 26 23.45 5.11 24.15
CA LEU A 26 22.89 6.37 23.67
C LEU A 26 23.98 7.46 23.73
N HIS A 27 24.33 8.04 22.59
CA HIS A 27 24.94 9.37 22.53
C HIS A 27 23.95 10.35 21.91
N SER A 28 23.42 11.23 22.76
CA SER A 28 22.72 12.45 22.39
C SER A 28 23.67 13.33 21.58
N GLN A 29 23.52 13.36 20.26
CA GLN A 29 24.19 14.36 19.43
C GLN A 29 23.24 15.52 19.16
N SER A 30 23.65 16.67 19.70
CA SER A 30 23.04 17.99 19.56
C SER A 30 22.81 18.32 18.08
N ARG A 31 21.55 18.53 17.71
CA ARG A 31 21.12 18.87 16.35
C ARG A 31 21.41 20.36 16.09
N THR A 32 22.55 20.66 15.50
CA THR A 32 22.70 21.89 14.70
C THR A 32 22.01 21.64 13.37
N THR A 33 20.86 22.28 13.14
CA THR A 33 20.18 22.27 11.85
C THR A 33 21.07 22.97 10.81
N PRO A 34 21.57 22.27 9.79
CA PRO A 34 22.12 22.94 8.63
C PRO A 34 20.95 23.58 7.87
N THR A 35 21.12 24.82 7.45
CA THR A 35 20.24 25.46 6.46
C THR A 35 20.40 24.69 5.15
N THR A 36 19.59 23.66 4.96
CA THR A 36 19.53 22.91 3.71
C THR A 36 18.97 23.85 2.65
N ILE A 37 19.80 24.20 1.67
CA ILE A 37 19.32 24.83 0.44
C ILE A 37 18.44 23.78 -0.22
N ASN A 38 17.14 24.02 -0.25
CA ASN A 38 16.14 23.12 -0.84
C ASN A 38 16.42 22.94 -2.35
N THR A 39 17.24 21.97 -2.70
CA THR A 39 17.39 21.49 -4.07
C THR A 39 16.52 20.26 -4.22
N ARG A 40 15.34 20.43 -4.81
CA ARG A 40 14.54 19.30 -5.31
C ARG A 40 15.40 18.55 -6.34
N THR A 41 15.72 17.29 -6.09
CA THR A 41 16.54 16.51 -7.03
C THR A 41 15.67 16.15 -8.23
N GLY A 42 16.14 16.48 -9.44
CA GLY A 42 15.46 16.08 -10.69
C GLY A 42 14.63 17.15 -11.41
N VAL A 43 14.60 18.41 -10.94
CA VAL A 43 14.08 19.53 -11.74
C VAL A 43 15.20 20.54 -11.98
N GLU A 44 15.49 20.85 -13.25
CA GLU A 44 16.44 21.89 -13.63
C GLU A 44 15.67 23.10 -14.14
N CYS A 45 15.72 24.21 -13.40
CA CYS A 45 15.05 25.45 -13.79
C CYS A 45 15.86 26.16 -14.89
N THR A 46 15.39 26.07 -16.13
CA THR A 46 16.05 26.70 -17.28
C THR A 46 15.21 27.83 -17.86
N LYS A 47 15.84 28.77 -18.58
CA LYS A 47 15.09 29.82 -19.30
C LYS A 47 14.41 29.21 -20.51
N VAL A 48 13.13 29.54 -20.69
CA VAL A 48 12.37 29.17 -21.88
C VAL A 48 13.08 29.74 -23.12
N GLY A 49 13.39 28.87 -24.08
CA GLY A 49 14.11 29.25 -25.29
C GLY A 49 13.31 30.21 -26.17
N GLY A 50 13.75 31.46 -26.27
CA GLY A 50 13.21 32.47 -27.20
C GLY A 50 11.94 33.19 -26.72
N PHE A 51 11.75 34.41 -27.23
CA PHE A 51 10.65 35.30 -26.84
C PHE A 51 9.26 34.69 -27.12
N PHE A 52 9.08 34.01 -28.25
CA PHE A 52 7.80 33.43 -28.64
C PHE A 52 7.35 32.31 -27.68
N SER A 53 8.28 31.47 -27.24
CA SER A 53 7.99 30.37 -26.32
C SER A 53 7.58 30.88 -24.93
N ALA A 54 8.21 31.97 -24.46
CA ALA A 54 7.84 32.60 -23.19
C ALA A 54 6.43 33.23 -23.22
N VAL A 55 6.04 33.83 -24.35
CA VAL A 55 4.70 34.43 -24.53
C VAL A 55 3.62 33.35 -24.63
N VAL A 56 3.85 32.28 -25.40
CA VAL A 56 2.88 31.19 -25.55
C VAL A 56 2.69 30.41 -24.24
N ARG A 57 3.77 30.18 -23.50
CA ARG A 57 3.74 29.44 -22.22
C ARG A 57 3.44 30.33 -21.01
N LEU A 58 3.28 31.64 -21.23
CA LEU A 58 3.05 32.67 -20.20
C LEU A 58 4.07 32.60 -19.04
N CYS A 59 5.30 32.16 -19.33
CA CYS A 59 6.33 31.94 -18.32
C CYS A 59 7.75 32.12 -18.88
N ILE A 60 8.69 32.58 -18.05
CA ILE A 60 10.10 32.84 -18.44
C ILE A 60 10.99 31.62 -18.16
N CYS A 61 10.60 30.78 -17.20
CA CYS A 61 11.39 29.66 -16.70
C CYS A 61 10.60 28.35 -16.82
N GLU A 62 11.26 27.29 -17.25
CA GLU A 62 10.68 25.95 -17.39
C GLU A 62 11.24 25.01 -16.31
N PRO A 63 10.42 24.15 -15.67
CA PRO A 63 8.96 24.04 -15.79
C PRO A 63 8.19 25.23 -15.19
N CYS A 64 7.25 25.81 -15.95
CA CYS A 64 6.53 27.05 -15.57
C CYS A 64 5.80 26.97 -14.22
N HIS A 65 5.36 25.78 -13.82
CA HIS A 65 4.62 25.56 -12.57
C HIS A 65 5.53 25.54 -11.34
N VAL A 66 6.82 25.21 -11.50
CA VAL A 66 7.79 25.03 -10.40
C VAL A 66 8.81 26.17 -10.32
N CYS A 67 9.20 26.73 -11.47
CA CYS A 67 10.30 27.69 -11.57
C CYS A 67 9.81 29.13 -11.76
N GLU A 68 10.54 30.09 -11.21
CA GLU A 68 10.34 31.53 -11.40
C GLU A 68 11.64 32.25 -11.76
N PHE A 69 11.48 33.43 -12.35
CA PHE A 69 12.60 34.29 -12.67
C PHE A 69 13.00 35.13 -11.46
N LYS A 70 14.18 34.88 -10.90
CA LYS A 70 14.73 35.64 -9.77
C LYS A 70 15.39 36.91 -10.30
N LYS A 71 14.76 38.06 -10.09
CA LYS A 71 15.25 39.36 -10.58
C LYS A 71 16.65 39.72 -10.06
N ASN A 72 16.97 39.34 -8.83
CA ASN A 72 18.23 39.70 -8.18
C ASN A 72 19.45 38.98 -8.77
N SER A 73 19.28 37.73 -9.20
CA SER A 73 20.33 36.90 -9.80
C SER A 73 20.24 36.83 -11.33
N LEU A 74 19.15 37.33 -11.92
CA LEU A 74 18.83 37.23 -13.35
C LEU A 74 18.80 35.77 -13.87
N THR A 75 18.58 34.81 -12.97
CA THR A 75 18.51 33.37 -13.25
C THR A 75 17.11 32.83 -12.99
N CYS A 76 16.83 31.66 -13.56
CA CYS A 76 15.66 30.87 -13.19
C CYS A 76 15.99 30.06 -11.94
N GLY A 77 15.06 30.01 -10.99
CA GLY A 77 15.17 29.23 -9.77
C GLY A 77 13.81 28.77 -9.29
N TYR A 78 13.77 27.98 -8.22
CA TYR A 78 12.53 27.46 -7.66
C TYR A 78 11.65 28.58 -7.08
N LYS A 79 10.33 28.42 -7.24
CA LYS A 79 9.34 29.21 -6.50
C LYS A 79 9.36 28.79 -5.04
N GLU A 80 9.66 29.73 -4.16
CA GLU A 80 9.58 29.50 -2.72
C GLU A 80 8.15 29.78 -2.25
N HIS A 81 7.45 28.74 -1.82
CA HIS A 81 6.17 28.89 -1.13
C HIS A 81 6.43 28.72 0.37
N LYS A 82 6.09 29.73 1.17
CA LYS A 82 6.32 29.71 2.64
C LYS A 82 5.61 28.57 3.37
N GLU A 83 4.66 27.91 2.70
CA GLU A 83 3.76 26.89 3.25
C GLU A 83 3.96 25.51 2.63
N LEU A 84 4.81 25.38 1.59
CA LEU A 84 5.08 24.10 0.92
C LEU A 84 6.56 23.79 1.02
N ASP A 85 6.88 22.65 1.64
CA ASP A 85 8.23 22.12 1.61
C ASP A 85 8.59 21.71 0.17
N ALA A 86 9.79 22.06 -0.26
CA ALA A 86 10.32 21.73 -1.59
C ALA A 86 10.98 20.34 -1.62
N SER A 87 10.81 19.56 -0.55
CA SER A 87 11.12 18.13 -0.47
C SER A 87 10.63 17.37 -1.71
N ASP A 88 11.51 16.54 -2.28
CA ASP A 88 11.19 15.55 -3.31
C ASP A 88 10.80 14.19 -2.70
N GLY A 89 10.62 14.14 -1.38
CA GLY A 89 10.35 12.92 -0.64
C GLY A 89 11.59 12.05 -0.37
N SER A 90 12.78 12.42 -0.85
CA SER A 90 14.01 11.66 -0.58
C SER A 90 14.52 11.82 0.85
N ASP A 91 14.15 12.91 1.52
CA ASP A 91 14.40 13.17 2.93
C ASP A 91 13.39 12.48 3.86
N LEU A 92 12.29 11.94 3.30
CA LEU A 92 11.35 11.14 4.06
C LEU A 92 11.95 9.75 4.31
N THR A 93 12.09 9.40 5.59
CA THR A 93 12.30 8.00 5.97
C THR A 93 11.00 7.25 5.76
N VAL A 94 10.81 6.68 4.57
CA VAL A 94 9.67 5.83 4.26
C VAL A 94 9.93 4.45 4.84
N ASP A 95 9.23 4.12 5.94
CA ASP A 95 9.11 2.72 6.35
C ASP A 95 8.31 2.00 5.27
N GLN A 96 8.99 1.09 4.55
CA GLN A 96 8.32 0.26 3.56
C GLN A 96 7.25 -0.57 4.27
N PRO A 97 6.05 -0.70 3.70
CA PRO A 97 5.04 -1.58 4.27
C PRO A 97 5.62 -2.99 4.39
N LEU A 98 5.29 -3.65 5.49
CA LEU A 98 5.68 -5.05 5.71
C LEU A 98 5.16 -5.87 4.53
N LEU A 99 6.00 -6.69 3.92
CA LEU A 99 5.62 -7.45 2.71
C LEU A 99 5.36 -8.93 3.02
N ALA A 100 5.83 -9.42 4.16
CA ALA A 100 5.62 -10.81 4.54
C ALA A 100 4.21 -10.95 5.16
N PRO A 101 3.36 -11.88 4.68
CA PRO A 101 2.05 -12.11 5.27
C PRO A 101 2.08 -12.41 6.78
N THR A 102 3.15 -13.06 7.26
CA THR A 102 3.40 -13.33 8.68
C THR A 102 3.53 -12.07 9.53
N ASP A 103 3.80 -10.92 8.92
CA ASP A 103 3.90 -9.64 9.63
C ASP A 103 2.52 -8.96 9.80
N TRP A 104 1.50 -9.41 9.06
CA TRP A 104 0.13 -8.85 9.07
C TRP A 104 -0.88 -9.77 9.73
N PHE A 105 -0.70 -11.08 9.61
CA PHE A 105 -1.65 -12.07 10.07
C PHE A 105 -1.14 -12.81 11.30
N LEU A 106 -2.04 -13.01 12.26
CA LEU A 106 -1.72 -13.70 13.50
C LEU A 106 -1.45 -15.19 13.25
N THR A 107 -0.44 -15.72 13.92
CA THR A 107 -0.24 -17.17 14.03
C THR A 107 -1.29 -17.81 14.97
N GLU A 108 -1.38 -19.14 14.97
CA GLU A 108 -2.28 -19.85 15.89
C GLU A 108 -1.92 -19.57 17.36
N GLU A 109 -0.63 -19.46 17.65
CA GLU A 109 -0.13 -19.13 18.98
C GLU A 109 -0.53 -17.71 19.39
N GLU A 110 -0.48 -16.74 18.48
CA GLU A 110 -0.87 -15.36 18.75
C GLU A 110 -2.38 -15.21 18.93
N VAL A 111 -3.18 -15.88 18.10
CA VAL A 111 -4.64 -15.97 18.28
C VAL A 111 -4.96 -16.59 19.66
N THR A 112 -4.27 -17.65 20.04
CA THR A 112 -4.47 -18.34 21.32
C THR A 112 -4.03 -17.48 22.51
N ALA A 113 -2.89 -16.80 22.41
CA ALA A 113 -2.36 -15.90 23.43
C ALA A 113 -3.28 -14.68 23.65
N SER A 114 -3.86 -14.12 22.58
CA SER A 114 -4.84 -13.03 22.66
C SER A 114 -6.08 -13.39 23.51
N ARG A 115 -6.34 -14.70 23.69
CA ARG A 115 -7.45 -15.25 24.46
C ARG A 115 -7.03 -15.95 25.75
N ASN A 116 -5.91 -15.54 26.34
CA ASN A 116 -5.43 -16.09 27.61
C ASN A 116 -5.21 -17.62 27.53
N GLY A 117 -4.74 -18.11 26.38
CA GLY A 117 -4.41 -19.52 26.17
C GLY A 117 -5.56 -20.40 25.67
N SER A 118 -6.76 -19.84 25.42
CA SER A 118 -7.87 -20.61 24.84
C SER A 118 -7.74 -20.72 23.32
N THR A 119 -7.68 -21.95 22.80
CA THR A 119 -7.65 -22.21 21.36
C THR A 119 -8.98 -21.85 20.70
N ARG A 120 -8.94 -21.51 19.40
CA ARG A 120 -10.11 -21.31 18.54
C ARG A 120 -9.97 -22.18 17.30
N GLY A 121 -10.74 -23.27 17.24
CA GLY A 121 -10.80 -24.12 16.05
C GLY A 121 -11.70 -23.57 14.93
N ASP A 122 -12.38 -22.45 15.17
CA ASP A 122 -13.34 -21.82 14.25
C ASP A 122 -12.75 -20.62 13.49
N MET A 123 -11.44 -20.34 13.64
CA MET A 123 -10.75 -19.26 12.96
C MET A 123 -9.57 -19.83 12.18
N ALA A 124 -9.53 -19.55 10.88
CA ALA A 124 -8.39 -19.92 10.05
C ALA A 124 -7.22 -18.96 10.32
N THR A 125 -6.01 -19.51 10.45
CA THR A 125 -4.76 -18.75 10.40
C THR A 125 -4.49 -18.28 8.98
N TYR A 126 -3.39 -17.54 8.77
CA TYR A 126 -2.95 -17.17 7.44
C TYR A 126 -2.77 -18.43 6.56
N THR A 127 -3.20 -18.33 5.30
CA THR A 127 -3.04 -19.39 4.32
C THR A 127 -1.86 -19.08 3.39
N THR A 128 -1.25 -20.10 2.80
CA THR A 128 -0.19 -19.96 1.80
C THR A 128 -0.65 -20.52 0.45
N GLY A 129 -0.04 -20.06 -0.65
CA GLY A 129 -0.43 -20.48 -2.00
C GLY A 129 -1.74 -19.87 -2.51
N ASN A 130 -2.21 -18.77 -1.91
CA ASN A 130 -3.35 -18.03 -2.43
C ASN A 130 -2.98 -17.35 -3.75
N ASP A 131 -3.89 -17.41 -4.71
CA ASP A 131 -3.85 -16.52 -5.87
C ASP A 131 -4.54 -15.21 -5.47
N VAL A 132 -3.78 -14.11 -5.45
CA VAL A 132 -4.25 -12.80 -4.96
C VAL A 132 -4.13 -11.80 -6.09
N THR A 133 -5.28 -11.27 -6.53
CA THR A 133 -5.33 -10.15 -7.45
C THR A 133 -5.50 -8.85 -6.68
N THR A 134 -4.59 -7.90 -6.87
CA THR A 134 -4.68 -6.57 -6.28
C THR A 134 -5.23 -5.57 -7.29
N TYR A 135 -6.24 -4.81 -6.87
CA TYR A 135 -6.82 -3.74 -7.68
C TYR A 135 -6.32 -2.39 -7.17
N THR A 136 -5.66 -1.64 -8.04
CA THR A 136 -5.13 -0.31 -7.68
C THR A 136 -6.11 0.80 -8.02
N VAL A 137 -7.13 0.50 -8.83
CA VAL A 137 -8.15 1.42 -9.28
C VAL A 137 -9.53 0.84 -8.96
N PRO A 138 -10.47 1.63 -8.39
CA PRO A 138 -11.80 1.13 -8.03
C PRO A 138 -12.56 0.47 -9.18
N LYS A 139 -12.40 0.97 -10.42
CA LYS A 139 -13.06 0.41 -11.60
C LYS A 139 -12.72 -1.08 -11.78
N GLU A 140 -11.46 -1.45 -11.65
CA GLU A 140 -11.02 -2.84 -11.86
C GLU A 140 -11.63 -3.78 -10.83
N PHE A 141 -11.73 -3.32 -9.57
CA PHE A 141 -12.39 -4.08 -8.51
C PHE A 141 -13.87 -4.29 -8.81
N PHE A 142 -14.60 -3.25 -9.19
CA PHE A 142 -16.04 -3.37 -9.47
C PHE A 142 -16.33 -4.13 -10.77
N ASP A 143 -15.50 -3.99 -11.80
CA ASP A 143 -15.60 -4.80 -13.03
C ASP A 143 -15.39 -6.30 -12.74
N ALA A 144 -14.42 -6.64 -11.89
CA ALA A 144 -14.19 -8.02 -11.45
C ALA A 144 -15.34 -8.55 -10.61
N ALA A 145 -15.82 -7.78 -9.63
CA ALA A 145 -16.97 -8.17 -8.80
C ALA A 145 -18.23 -8.41 -9.65
N PHE A 146 -18.49 -7.55 -10.64
CA PHE A 146 -19.59 -7.75 -11.59
C PHE A 146 -19.42 -9.05 -12.38
N THR A 147 -18.21 -9.30 -12.90
CA THR A 147 -17.92 -10.51 -13.68
C THR A 147 -18.13 -11.77 -12.85
N ASP A 148 -17.62 -11.80 -11.62
CA ASP A 148 -17.74 -12.95 -10.72
C ASP A 148 -19.20 -13.24 -10.39
N LEU A 149 -19.95 -12.21 -9.99
CA LEU A 149 -21.37 -12.34 -9.65
C LEU A 149 -22.21 -12.76 -10.86
N SER A 150 -21.97 -12.16 -12.03
CA SER A 150 -22.70 -12.49 -13.27
C SER A 150 -22.35 -13.86 -13.84
N SER A 151 -21.22 -14.45 -13.41
CA SER A 151 -20.78 -15.78 -13.85
C SER A 151 -21.36 -16.93 -13.04
N THR A 152 -22.06 -16.61 -11.94
CA THR A 152 -22.71 -17.61 -11.09
C THR A 152 -23.82 -18.35 -11.83
N LYS A 153 -24.18 -19.54 -11.33
CA LYS A 153 -25.15 -20.45 -11.97
C LYS A 153 -26.10 -21.03 -10.93
N GLU A 154 -27.16 -21.66 -11.42
CA GLU A 154 -28.10 -22.39 -10.57
C GLU A 154 -27.36 -23.39 -9.67
N GLY A 155 -27.57 -23.28 -8.36
CA GLY A 155 -26.94 -24.10 -7.33
C GLY A 155 -25.67 -23.50 -6.70
N ASP A 156 -25.11 -22.43 -7.26
CA ASP A 156 -24.02 -21.70 -6.63
C ASP A 156 -24.51 -20.94 -5.39
N ARG A 157 -23.60 -20.68 -4.45
CA ARG A 157 -23.88 -19.92 -3.24
C ARG A 157 -23.08 -18.64 -3.23
N VAL A 158 -23.78 -17.51 -3.26
CA VAL A 158 -23.19 -16.19 -3.15
C VAL A 158 -23.33 -15.69 -1.73
N MET A 159 -22.23 -15.28 -1.11
CA MET A 159 -22.23 -14.63 0.21
C MET A 159 -21.60 -13.25 0.07
N LEU A 160 -22.37 -12.21 0.36
CA LEU A 160 -21.95 -10.82 0.34
C LEU A 160 -22.07 -10.23 1.74
N ALA A 161 -21.05 -9.50 2.18
CA ALA A 161 -21.05 -8.79 3.44
C ALA A 161 -20.47 -7.39 3.24
N GLY A 162 -21.12 -6.39 3.82
CA GLY A 162 -20.69 -5.00 3.74
C GLY A 162 -21.33 -4.18 4.86
N TRP A 163 -20.82 -2.97 5.08
CA TRP A 163 -21.41 -2.06 6.07
C TRP A 163 -22.79 -1.54 5.64
N GLY A 164 -22.98 -1.34 4.34
CA GLY A 164 -24.24 -0.98 3.71
C GLY A 164 -24.16 -1.20 2.19
N THR A 165 -25.32 -1.26 1.55
CA THR A 165 -25.46 -1.38 0.08
C THR A 165 -26.28 -0.20 -0.44
N ASP A 166 -26.09 0.13 -1.72
CA ASP A 166 -26.84 1.17 -2.43
C ASP A 166 -27.02 0.76 -3.90
N LEU A 167 -27.90 1.45 -4.62
CA LEU A 167 -28.23 1.23 -6.04
C LEU A 167 -27.18 1.88 -6.95
N ILE A 168 -25.92 1.50 -6.75
CA ILE A 168 -24.79 1.99 -7.55
C ILE A 168 -24.40 0.89 -8.54
N PRO A 169 -24.30 1.20 -9.85
CA PRO A 169 -23.85 0.24 -10.84
C PRO A 169 -22.37 -0.11 -10.62
N PHE A 170 -22.04 -1.39 -10.70
CA PHE A 170 -20.66 -1.88 -10.75
C PHE A 170 -19.91 -1.32 -11.96
N GLN A 171 -20.60 -1.20 -13.11
CA GLN A 171 -20.03 -0.75 -14.38
C GLN A 171 -20.80 0.47 -14.94
N PRO A 172 -20.61 1.68 -14.40
CA PRO A 172 -21.34 2.87 -14.83
C PRO A 172 -21.01 3.32 -16.26
N ASP A 173 -19.83 2.97 -16.76
CA ASP A 173 -19.36 3.32 -18.11
C ASP A 173 -19.81 2.34 -19.21
N VAL A 174 -20.43 1.22 -18.82
CA VAL A 174 -20.95 0.19 -19.73
C VAL A 174 -22.47 0.27 -19.75
N ASP A 175 -23.07 0.40 -20.94
CA ASP A 175 -24.53 0.50 -21.15
C ASP A 175 -25.25 1.54 -20.26
N GLY A 176 -24.51 2.57 -19.84
CA GLY A 176 -24.98 3.61 -18.93
C GLY A 176 -25.28 3.12 -17.51
N GLY A 177 -24.76 1.95 -17.10
CA GLY A 177 -24.96 1.36 -15.79
C GLY A 177 -26.31 0.65 -15.60
N ASN A 178 -27.13 0.52 -16.64
CA ASN A 178 -28.53 0.07 -16.51
C ASN A 178 -28.70 -1.42 -16.18
N GLN A 179 -27.64 -2.22 -16.20
CA GLN A 179 -27.69 -3.68 -15.99
C GLN A 179 -26.58 -4.18 -15.07
N SER A 180 -25.99 -3.30 -14.27
CA SER A 180 -24.86 -3.65 -13.41
C SER A 180 -25.05 -3.22 -11.96
N GLN A 181 -26.28 -2.90 -11.53
CA GLN A 181 -26.51 -2.66 -10.12
C GLN A 181 -26.53 -4.00 -9.37
N LEU A 182 -26.26 -3.94 -8.06
CA LEU A 182 -26.18 -5.16 -7.25
C LEU A 182 -27.45 -6.03 -7.33
N HIS A 183 -28.64 -5.43 -7.36
CA HIS A 183 -29.89 -6.19 -7.47
C HIS A 183 -30.08 -6.80 -8.86
N ASP A 184 -29.68 -6.08 -9.92
CA ASP A 184 -29.76 -6.60 -11.29
C ASP A 184 -28.96 -7.91 -11.44
N VAL A 185 -27.81 -8.00 -10.77
CA VAL A 185 -26.91 -9.17 -10.88
C VAL A 185 -27.28 -10.30 -9.91
N VAL A 186 -27.86 -9.99 -8.75
CA VAL A 186 -28.13 -10.98 -7.70
C VAL A 186 -29.56 -11.52 -7.74
N GLU A 187 -30.52 -10.78 -8.30
CA GLU A 187 -31.94 -11.18 -8.37
C GLU A 187 -32.31 -11.94 -9.66
N GLU A 188 -31.37 -12.26 -10.55
CA GLU A 188 -31.66 -12.87 -11.86
C GLU A 188 -32.02 -14.38 -11.83
N TYR A 189 -32.38 -14.95 -10.66
CA TYR A 189 -32.75 -16.37 -10.51
C TYR A 189 -34.04 -16.62 -9.73
#